data_AF-A0A267DLT0-F1
#
_entry.id   AF-A0A267DLT0-F1
#
_cell.length_a   1.000
_cell.length_b   1.000
_cell.length_c   1.000
_cell.angle_alpha   90.00
_cell.angle_beta   90.00
_cell.angle_gamma   90.00
#
_symmetry.space_group_name_H-M   'P 1'
#
loop_
_entity.id
_entity.type
_entity.pdbx_description
1 polymer ?
#
loop_
_entity_poly.entity_id
_entity_poly.type
_entity_poly.pdbx_seq_one_letter_code
_entity_poly.pdbx_strand_id
1 'polypeptide(L)'
;QMRSAVPWLSLMCRRSLRTSSALFKRDYYEVLGLGRQADQKDIKRAYYQLAKKYHPDVNKNDPGAAKKFQEVSEAYEVLSDEAKRRQYDAYGMAGGGSGGPGQSASASGRGSGGFQGGFESYHGSIDPEELFRRIFRDAGFDFSGFNNNDSATQGFAESVFGFGPAKEMSLRLTFEEAACGAVKAVQVNAVGDCRKCRGSGAEPGSRVVNCPQCNGTGYETLSTGAFYMRSTCRRCGGARRAAATPCTECGGKGRTIQRRNLQIVVPAGVESGQTLRVPLSGVGGGSTEEIWARIEVTPSDRFRRDRADVHSDVEVSISQAVLGGTISVRGLREQLSVNLPPGTNSHDTIRLSGQGIARIGGYGNGDHVVHVRIKSPRRLSQEQRELLLKFAQLEGANDYRGGTVDGVLRSVTAELLSTILRVLADRKLSLFDKLKEIGWHLKKAVLG
;
A
#
# COMPACT_ATOMS: atom_id res chain seq x y z
N GLN A 1 -79.74 28.07 -57.83
CA GLN A 1 -79.32 29.21 -58.68
C GLN A 1 -78.24 29.99 -57.96
N MET A 2 -77.09 30.19 -58.63
CA MET A 2 -76.16 31.33 -58.53
C MET A 2 -75.58 31.69 -57.15
N ARG A 3 -74.29 31.38 -56.93
CA ARG A 3 -73.11 32.27 -57.14
C ARG A 3 -73.05 33.44 -56.16
N SER A 4 -72.03 33.48 -55.31
CA SER A 4 -71.15 34.65 -55.15
C SER A 4 -70.07 34.38 -54.09
N ALA A 5 -68.86 34.82 -54.44
CA ALA A 5 -67.60 34.53 -53.79
C ALA A 5 -67.44 35.28 -52.46
N VAL A 6 -66.88 34.62 -51.45
CA VAL A 6 -66.55 35.20 -50.14
C VAL A 6 -65.04 35.44 -50.08
N PRO A 7 -64.56 36.70 -49.96
CA PRO A 7 -63.19 36.99 -49.57
C PRO A 7 -63.09 36.94 -48.04
N TRP A 8 -62.30 36.01 -47.51
CA TRP A 8 -62.13 35.84 -46.07
C TRP A 8 -61.16 36.92 -45.53
N LEU A 9 -61.70 37.88 -44.79
CA LEU A 9 -60.94 38.74 -43.88
C LEU A 9 -60.30 37.87 -42.78
N SER A 10 -58.97 37.82 -42.77
CA SER A 10 -58.21 37.23 -41.65
C SER A 10 -57.82 38.33 -40.66
N LEU A 11 -58.41 38.26 -39.46
CA LEU A 11 -58.11 39.11 -38.32
C LEU A 11 -56.61 39.04 -37.94
N MET A 12 -56.00 40.21 -37.73
CA MET A 12 -54.65 40.34 -37.20
C MET A 12 -54.60 39.91 -35.72
N CYS A 13 -54.18 38.67 -35.47
CA CYS A 13 -53.77 38.22 -34.14
C CYS A 13 -52.29 38.56 -33.93
N ARG A 14 -51.99 39.61 -33.15
CA ARG A 14 -50.63 39.93 -32.68
C ARG A 14 -50.14 38.80 -31.76
N ARG A 15 -49.26 37.94 -32.28
CA ARG A 15 -48.49 36.99 -31.45
C ARG A 15 -47.36 37.74 -30.74
N SER A 16 -47.43 37.78 -29.42
CA SER A 16 -46.30 38.08 -28.54
C SER A 16 -45.21 37.02 -28.75
N LEU A 17 -44.10 37.40 -29.38
CA LEU A 17 -42.89 36.58 -29.39
C LEU A 17 -42.16 36.80 -28.07
N ARG A 18 -42.14 35.78 -27.21
CA ARG A 18 -41.20 35.70 -26.09
C ARG A 18 -39.87 35.21 -26.67
N THR A 19 -38.89 36.10 -26.78
CA THR A 19 -37.49 35.69 -26.98
C THR A 19 -37.00 35.09 -25.68
N SER A 20 -36.83 33.77 -25.65
CA SER A 20 -36.05 33.09 -24.62
C SER A 20 -34.63 33.66 -24.66
N SER A 21 -34.19 34.24 -23.55
CA SER A 21 -32.80 34.64 -23.32
C SER A 21 -31.91 33.41 -23.53
N ALA A 22 -31.13 33.41 -24.60
CA ALA A 22 -30.06 32.45 -24.77
C ALA A 22 -29.17 32.47 -23.52
N LEU A 23 -28.87 31.29 -22.98
CA LEU A 23 -27.90 31.08 -21.89
C LEU A 23 -26.51 31.51 -22.39
N PHE A 24 -26.23 32.81 -22.38
CA PHE A 24 -24.88 33.32 -22.52
C PHE A 24 -24.12 32.98 -21.24
N LYS A 25 -23.17 32.03 -21.34
CA LYS A 25 -22.15 31.82 -20.30
C LYS A 25 -21.43 33.15 -20.05
N ARG A 26 -21.16 33.47 -18.78
CA ARG A 26 -20.60 34.77 -18.36
C ARG A 26 -19.18 34.95 -18.91
N ASP A 27 -18.82 36.19 -19.27
CA ASP A 27 -17.47 36.51 -19.74
C ASP A 27 -16.42 36.20 -18.67
N TYR A 28 -15.29 35.59 -19.06
CA TYR A 28 -14.24 35.19 -18.10
C TYR A 28 -13.63 36.39 -17.35
N TYR A 29 -13.58 37.55 -18.00
CA TYR A 29 -13.18 38.80 -17.36
C TYR A 29 -14.18 39.25 -16.28
N GLU A 30 -15.48 39.08 -16.52
CA GLU A 30 -16.52 39.39 -15.53
C GLU A 30 -16.52 38.40 -14.36
N VAL A 31 -16.24 37.13 -14.64
CA VAL A 31 -16.12 36.08 -13.61
C VAL A 31 -14.95 36.39 -12.66
N LEU A 32 -13.83 36.89 -13.19
CA LEU A 32 -12.68 37.33 -12.38
C LEU A 32 -12.83 38.76 -11.82
N GLY A 33 -13.85 39.51 -12.24
CA GLY A 33 -14.06 40.90 -11.81
C GLY A 33 -13.03 41.90 -12.37
N LEU A 34 -12.48 41.62 -13.55
CA LEU A 34 -11.43 42.41 -14.20
C LEU A 34 -11.92 43.03 -15.52
N GLY A 35 -11.27 44.12 -15.93
CA GLY A 35 -11.44 44.66 -17.28
C GLY A 35 -10.68 43.83 -18.32
N ARG A 36 -11.13 43.84 -19.59
CA ARG A 36 -10.47 43.12 -20.70
C ARG A 36 -9.01 43.51 -20.93
N GLN A 37 -8.62 44.71 -20.48
CA GLN A 37 -7.25 45.25 -20.53
C GLN A 37 -6.37 44.86 -19.32
N ALA A 38 -6.82 43.97 -18.44
CA ALA A 38 -6.06 43.61 -17.24
C ALA A 38 -4.74 42.90 -17.60
N ASP A 39 -3.68 43.22 -16.87
CA ASP A 39 -2.38 42.56 -17.01
C ASP A 39 -2.44 41.13 -16.46
N GLN A 40 -1.54 40.26 -16.93
CA GLN A 40 -1.47 38.87 -16.49
C GLN A 40 -1.22 38.71 -14.98
N LYS A 41 -0.62 39.73 -14.35
CA LYS A 41 -0.44 39.82 -12.89
C LYS A 41 -1.76 40.07 -12.16
N ASP A 42 -2.63 40.89 -12.73
CA ASP A 42 -3.94 41.22 -12.14
C ASP A 42 -4.91 40.05 -12.27
N ILE A 43 -4.87 39.34 -13.41
CA ILE A 43 -5.61 38.09 -13.64
C ILE A 43 -5.24 37.04 -12.59
N LYS A 44 -3.94 36.87 -12.33
CA LYS A 44 -3.45 35.99 -11.25
C LYS A 44 -3.98 36.44 -9.90
N ARG A 45 -3.83 37.72 -9.55
CA ARG A 45 -4.24 38.26 -8.25
C ARG A 45 -5.73 38.09 -7.99
N ALA A 46 -6.58 38.37 -8.98
CA ALA A 46 -8.02 38.21 -8.87
C ALA A 46 -8.43 36.75 -8.69
N TYR A 47 -7.79 35.83 -9.44
CA TYR A 47 -7.98 34.39 -9.25
C TYR A 47 -7.66 33.96 -7.82
N TYR A 48 -6.52 34.38 -7.26
CA TYR A 48 -6.16 34.02 -5.87
C TYR A 48 -7.20 34.50 -4.83
N GLN A 49 -7.74 35.71 -5.00
CA GLN A 49 -8.74 36.27 -4.09
C GLN A 49 -10.05 35.51 -4.15
N LEU A 50 -10.51 35.17 -5.36
CA LEU A 50 -11.76 34.45 -5.58
C LEU A 50 -11.64 32.97 -5.23
N ALA A 51 -10.51 32.33 -5.54
CA ALA A 51 -10.23 30.93 -5.18
C ALA A 51 -10.19 30.73 -3.66
N LYS A 52 -9.56 31.65 -2.92
CA LYS A 52 -9.59 31.62 -1.43
C LYS A 52 -11.00 31.82 -0.89
N LYS A 53 -11.78 32.71 -1.51
CA LYS A 53 -13.15 33.02 -1.10
C LYS A 53 -14.13 31.88 -1.36
N TYR A 54 -13.93 31.09 -2.42
CA TYR A 54 -14.83 30.01 -2.84
C TYR A 54 -14.28 28.61 -2.62
N HIS A 55 -13.17 28.46 -1.89
CA HIS A 55 -12.56 27.16 -1.62
C HIS A 55 -13.52 26.22 -0.87
N PRO A 56 -13.62 24.93 -1.26
CA PRO A 56 -14.56 23.98 -0.66
C PRO A 56 -14.32 23.76 0.84
N ASP A 57 -13.07 23.83 1.31
CA ASP A 57 -12.79 23.73 2.75
C ASP A 57 -13.28 24.93 3.58
N VAL A 58 -13.35 26.12 2.99
CA VAL A 58 -13.82 27.31 3.70
C VAL A 58 -15.35 27.39 3.67
N ASN A 59 -15.97 26.88 2.60
CA ASN A 59 -17.42 26.91 2.38
C ASN A 59 -18.00 25.51 2.21
N LYS A 60 -17.90 24.66 3.25
CA LYS A 60 -18.34 23.26 3.22
C LYS A 60 -19.86 23.07 3.05
N ASN A 61 -20.66 24.10 3.34
CA ASN A 61 -22.13 24.02 3.41
C ASN A 61 -22.86 24.68 2.23
N ASP A 62 -22.15 25.35 1.31
CA ASP A 62 -22.76 26.09 0.19
C ASP A 62 -22.53 25.39 -1.16
N PRO A 63 -23.53 24.70 -1.75
CA PRO A 63 -23.39 24.06 -3.07
C PRO A 63 -23.20 25.07 -4.22
N GLY A 64 -23.45 26.36 -3.97
CA GLY A 64 -23.19 27.44 -4.92
C GLY A 64 -21.72 27.89 -4.96
N ALA A 65 -20.93 27.63 -3.92
CA ALA A 65 -19.51 28.01 -3.88
C ALA A 65 -18.67 27.12 -4.80
N ALA A 66 -18.97 25.82 -4.85
CA ALA A 66 -18.30 24.87 -5.75
C ALA A 66 -18.47 25.26 -7.23
N LYS A 67 -19.69 25.68 -7.63
CA LYS A 67 -19.96 26.14 -9.01
C LYS A 67 -19.20 27.42 -9.36
N LYS A 68 -19.14 28.39 -8.44
CA LYS A 68 -18.37 29.63 -8.63
C LYS A 68 -16.87 29.37 -8.66
N PHE A 69 -16.38 28.42 -7.86
CA PHE A 69 -14.98 28.01 -7.90
C PHE A 69 -14.62 27.39 -9.25
N GLN A 70 -15.48 26.51 -9.76
CA GLN A 70 -15.30 25.92 -11.09
C GLN A 70 -15.27 26.99 -12.19
N GLU A 71 -16.20 27.94 -12.19
CA GLU A 71 -16.23 29.06 -13.15
C GLU A 71 -14.95 29.91 -13.09
N VAL A 72 -14.44 30.18 -11.88
CA VAL A 72 -13.21 30.96 -11.65
C VAL A 72 -11.96 30.21 -12.11
N SER A 73 -11.91 28.89 -11.92
CA SER A 73 -10.81 28.05 -12.41
C SER A 73 -10.79 27.94 -13.93
N GLU A 74 -11.96 27.77 -14.56
CA GLU A 74 -12.10 27.78 -16.03
C GLU A 74 -11.66 29.13 -16.62
N ALA A 75 -12.06 30.24 -16.00
CA ALA A 75 -11.65 31.59 -16.41
C ALA A 75 -10.14 31.77 -16.34
N TYR A 76 -9.51 31.30 -15.27
CA TYR A 76 -8.07 31.41 -15.10
C TYR A 76 -7.29 30.53 -16.08
N GLU A 77 -7.77 29.32 -16.41
CA GLU A 77 -7.07 28.46 -17.37
C GLU A 77 -6.96 29.11 -18.77
N VAL A 78 -8.03 29.77 -19.20
CA VAL A 78 -8.08 30.45 -20.50
C VAL A 78 -7.32 31.77 -20.49
N LEU A 79 -7.43 32.56 -19.40
CA LEU A 79 -6.82 33.89 -19.32
C LEU A 79 -5.37 33.89 -18.82
N SER A 80 -4.88 32.81 -18.20
CA SER A 80 -3.51 32.72 -17.67
C SER A 80 -2.45 32.46 -18.72
N ASP A 81 -2.80 31.83 -19.85
CA ASP A 81 -1.90 31.60 -20.98
C ASP A 81 -2.15 32.68 -22.05
N GLU A 82 -1.08 33.33 -22.53
CA GLU A 82 -1.22 34.43 -23.47
C GLU A 82 -1.70 33.99 -24.86
N ALA A 83 -1.40 32.76 -25.28
CA ALA A 83 -1.93 32.20 -26.53
C ALA A 83 -3.42 31.88 -26.40
N LYS A 84 -3.85 31.30 -25.27
CA LYS A 84 -5.27 31.02 -24.99
C LYS A 84 -6.10 32.30 -24.82
N ARG A 85 -5.54 33.30 -24.13
CA ARG A 85 -6.15 34.63 -23.99
C ARG A 85 -6.38 35.29 -25.35
N ARG A 86 -5.38 35.28 -26.24
CA ARG A 86 -5.54 35.84 -27.60
C ARG A 86 -6.62 35.12 -28.41
N GLN A 87 -6.73 33.81 -28.29
CA GLN A 87 -7.80 33.03 -28.95
C GLN A 87 -9.18 33.39 -28.37
N TYR A 88 -9.28 33.52 -27.06
CA TYR A 88 -10.50 33.95 -26.38
C TYR A 88 -10.91 35.39 -26.74
N ASP A 89 -9.94 36.30 -26.80
CA ASP A 89 -10.16 37.70 -27.18
C ASP A 89 -10.57 37.84 -28.66
N ALA A 90 -10.08 36.95 -29.53
CA ALA A 90 -10.38 36.96 -30.97
C ALA A 90 -11.72 36.31 -31.32
N TYR A 91 -12.10 35.21 -30.65
CA TYR A 91 -13.26 34.38 -31.04
C TYR A 91 -14.37 34.32 -29.98
N GLY A 92 -14.14 34.85 -28.78
CA GLY A 92 -15.07 34.77 -27.64
C GLY A 92 -15.34 33.35 -27.18
N MET A 93 -16.31 33.19 -26.27
CA MET A 93 -16.77 31.88 -25.76
C MET A 93 -17.41 30.97 -26.82
N ALA A 94 -17.74 31.49 -28.00
CA ALA A 94 -18.57 30.81 -28.99
C ALA A 94 -17.78 30.08 -30.11
N GLY A 95 -16.45 30.12 -30.08
CA GLY A 95 -15.59 29.55 -31.13
C GLY A 95 -15.51 28.01 -31.19
N GLY A 96 -16.38 27.27 -30.49
CA GLY A 96 -16.27 25.81 -30.35
C GLY A 96 -17.50 24.98 -30.67
N GLY A 97 -18.60 25.57 -31.16
CA GLY A 97 -19.89 24.87 -31.23
C GLY A 97 -20.57 24.93 -32.59
N SER A 98 -20.16 24.07 -33.54
CA SER A 98 -21.01 23.69 -34.68
C SER A 98 -20.61 22.33 -35.27
N GLY A 99 -21.26 21.26 -34.82
CA GLY A 99 -21.17 19.93 -35.43
C GLY A 99 -22.06 18.92 -34.70
N GLY A 100 -23.26 18.66 -35.23
CA GLY A 100 -24.24 17.72 -34.68
C GLY A 100 -23.83 16.24 -34.76
N PRO A 101 -24.63 15.32 -34.16
CA PRO A 101 -24.19 14.01 -33.72
C PRO A 101 -24.24 12.94 -34.83
N GLY A 102 -23.16 12.18 -35.02
CA GLY A 102 -23.19 10.98 -35.85
C GLY A 102 -21.84 10.28 -36.09
N GLN A 103 -21.76 9.04 -35.60
CA GLN A 103 -21.01 7.89 -36.15
C GLN A 103 -19.51 7.72 -35.83
N SER A 104 -19.27 6.58 -35.18
CA SER A 104 -18.01 5.84 -35.02
C SER A 104 -17.50 5.27 -36.34
N ALA A 105 -16.18 5.22 -36.53
CA ALA A 105 -15.39 4.00 -36.78
C ALA A 105 -14.02 4.31 -37.45
N SER A 106 -12.97 3.72 -36.85
CA SER A 106 -11.78 3.11 -37.46
C SER A 106 -10.87 3.82 -38.50
N ALA A 107 -9.57 3.62 -38.23
CA ALA A 107 -8.46 3.32 -39.16
C ALA A 107 -7.62 4.46 -39.79
N SER A 108 -6.34 4.46 -39.35
CA SER A 108 -5.10 4.70 -40.11
C SER A 108 -5.02 5.79 -41.19
N GLY A 109 -4.14 6.77 -40.97
CA GLY A 109 -3.59 7.60 -42.05
C GLY A 109 -2.60 8.67 -41.54
N ARG A 110 -1.34 8.60 -41.99
CA ARG A 110 -0.32 9.65 -41.84
C ARG A 110 -0.66 10.84 -42.76
N GLY A 111 -0.54 12.08 -42.27
CA GLY A 111 -0.41 13.26 -43.15
C GLY A 111 -0.77 14.61 -42.51
N SER A 112 0.26 15.44 -42.32
CA SER A 112 0.29 16.92 -42.44
C SER A 112 -0.83 17.79 -41.83
N GLY A 113 -0.43 18.57 -40.80
CA GLY A 113 -0.76 19.99 -40.62
C GLY A 113 -2.19 20.45 -40.92
N GLY A 114 -3.04 20.41 -39.90
CA GLY A 114 -4.34 21.07 -39.89
C GLY A 114 -4.76 21.32 -38.45
N PHE A 115 -4.88 22.59 -38.07
CA PHE A 115 -5.31 23.08 -36.77
C PHE A 115 -6.77 22.67 -36.55
N GLN A 116 -6.99 21.44 -36.11
CA GLN A 116 -8.30 20.88 -35.76
C GLN A 116 -8.25 20.39 -34.31
N GLY A 117 -8.23 21.36 -33.40
CA GLY A 117 -8.37 21.16 -31.96
C GLY A 117 -9.41 22.12 -31.45
N GLY A 118 -10.68 21.75 -31.61
CA GLY A 118 -11.82 22.51 -31.10
C GLY A 118 -11.78 22.62 -29.58
N PHE A 119 -12.40 23.69 -29.07
CA PHE A 119 -12.52 24.04 -27.66
C PHE A 119 -13.10 22.91 -26.76
N GLU A 120 -13.65 21.84 -27.35
CA GLU A 120 -14.10 20.62 -26.64
C GLU A 120 -12.97 19.67 -26.18
N SER A 121 -11.73 19.81 -26.67
CA SER A 121 -10.60 19.01 -26.14
C SER A 121 -9.96 19.59 -24.87
N TYR A 122 -10.45 20.71 -24.34
CA TYR A 122 -10.00 21.26 -23.05
C TYR A 122 -10.73 20.66 -21.82
N HIS A 123 -11.77 19.83 -22.02
CA HIS A 123 -12.41 19.05 -20.95
C HIS A 123 -11.66 17.75 -20.59
N GLY A 124 -10.32 17.77 -20.68
CA GLY A 124 -9.46 16.65 -20.30
C GLY A 124 -9.03 16.73 -18.84
N SER A 125 -9.87 16.26 -17.92
CA SER A 125 -9.52 15.63 -16.63
C SER A 125 -8.29 16.14 -15.87
N ILE A 126 -8.17 17.46 -15.65
CA ILE A 126 -7.27 17.99 -14.63
C ILE A 126 -8.15 18.39 -13.46
N ASP A 127 -8.01 17.69 -12.34
CA ASP A 127 -8.70 18.04 -11.12
C ASP A 127 -8.28 19.48 -10.76
N PRO A 128 -9.22 20.44 -10.56
CA PRO A 128 -8.88 21.84 -10.28
C PRO A 128 -7.90 22.01 -9.12
N GLU A 129 -7.89 21.05 -8.20
CA GLU A 129 -6.99 20.95 -7.06
C GLU A 129 -5.55 20.53 -7.44
N GLU A 130 -5.38 19.72 -8.49
CA GLU A 130 -4.08 19.32 -9.03
C GLU A 130 -3.43 20.46 -9.83
N LEU A 131 -4.23 21.23 -10.58
CA LEU A 131 -3.78 22.46 -11.23
C LEU A 131 -3.31 23.50 -10.20
N PHE A 132 -4.05 23.65 -9.10
CA PHE A 132 -3.67 24.50 -7.98
C PHE A 132 -2.36 24.03 -7.33
N ARG A 133 -2.23 22.74 -7.00
CA ARG A 133 -1.01 22.18 -6.41
C ARG A 133 0.23 22.29 -7.31
N ARG A 134 0.07 22.13 -8.63
CA ARG A 134 1.18 22.22 -9.59
C ARG A 134 1.70 23.65 -9.73
N ILE A 135 0.79 24.62 -9.82
CA ILE A 135 1.15 26.05 -9.92
C ILE A 135 1.73 26.57 -8.60
N PHE A 136 1.23 26.14 -7.44
CA PHE A 136 1.77 26.53 -6.14
C PHE A 136 3.18 25.96 -5.87
N ARG A 137 3.56 24.85 -6.50
CA ARG A 137 4.88 24.21 -6.34
C ARG A 137 5.93 24.76 -7.32
N ASP A 138 5.55 24.99 -8.58
CA ASP A 138 6.49 25.43 -9.63
C ASP A 138 6.75 26.96 -9.65
N ALA A 139 5.92 27.77 -8.98
CA ALA A 139 6.01 29.23 -9.06
C ALA A 139 6.73 29.94 -7.90
N GLY A 140 7.27 29.24 -6.90
CA GLY A 140 8.16 29.83 -5.88
C GLY A 140 7.66 31.13 -5.24
N PHE A 141 6.34 31.27 -5.03
CA PHE A 141 5.74 32.46 -4.45
C PHE A 141 5.98 32.47 -2.93
N ASP A 142 7.03 33.17 -2.53
CA ASP A 142 7.34 33.51 -1.15
C ASP A 142 6.28 34.48 -0.61
N PHE A 143 5.33 33.97 0.19
CA PHE A 143 4.32 34.77 0.88
C PHE A 143 4.78 35.12 2.30
N SER A 144 6.01 35.62 2.47
CA SER A 144 6.53 36.06 3.79
C SER A 144 6.07 37.46 4.23
N GLY A 145 5.02 38.04 3.62
CA GLY A 145 4.75 39.48 3.76
C GLY A 145 3.44 39.95 4.42
N PHE A 146 2.43 39.11 4.69
CA PHE A 146 1.07 39.64 4.96
C PHE A 146 0.26 38.98 6.07
N ASN A 147 0.87 38.43 7.12
CA ASN A 147 0.12 38.16 8.35
C ASN A 147 1.01 38.31 9.59
N ASN A 148 1.13 39.56 10.06
CA ASN A 148 1.45 39.82 11.46
C ASN A 148 0.21 39.46 12.27
N ASN A 149 0.41 38.67 13.33
CA ASN A 149 -0.57 38.29 14.35
C ASN A 149 -1.24 36.92 14.14
N ASP A 150 -0.46 35.83 14.24
CA ASP A 150 -0.87 34.64 15.01
C ASP A 150 0.33 33.69 15.27
N SER A 151 0.60 33.42 16.54
CA SER A 151 1.75 32.64 17.03
C SER A 151 1.50 31.12 17.01
N ALA A 152 0.95 30.58 15.93
CA ALA A 152 0.59 29.15 15.86
C ALA A 152 0.73 28.51 14.47
N THR A 153 1.63 29.02 13.62
CA THR A 153 2.00 28.32 12.38
C THR A 153 3.50 28.46 12.10
N GLN A 154 4.29 27.93 13.04
CA GLN A 154 5.59 27.37 12.69
C GLN A 154 5.36 26.17 11.76
N GLY A 155 5.96 26.20 10.58
CA GLY A 155 6.15 24.98 9.79
C GLY A 155 5.58 25.03 8.38
N PHE A 156 6.30 25.69 7.48
CA PHE A 156 6.60 25.11 6.16
C PHE A 156 7.66 25.90 5.37
N ALA A 157 8.26 26.96 5.95
CA ALA A 157 9.49 27.53 5.43
C ALA A 157 10.66 26.64 5.85
N GLU A 158 10.90 25.60 5.05
CA GLU A 158 12.18 25.44 4.37
C GLU A 158 13.38 25.99 5.14
N SER A 159 13.81 25.25 6.17
CA SER A 159 15.18 25.35 6.61
C SER A 159 16.07 24.89 5.45
N VAL A 160 16.82 25.84 4.91
CA VAL A 160 17.90 25.71 3.91
C VAL A 160 18.99 24.67 4.28
N PHE A 161 18.89 24.05 5.46
CA PHE A 161 19.45 22.73 5.73
C PHE A 161 18.32 21.71 5.68
N GLY A 162 18.17 21.08 4.51
CA GLY A 162 17.20 20.02 4.32
C GLY A 162 17.37 18.97 5.42
N PHE A 163 16.33 18.77 6.22
CA PHE A 163 16.03 17.42 6.67
C PHE A 163 15.86 16.64 5.37
N GLY A 164 16.91 15.91 4.98
CA GLY A 164 16.81 15.01 3.84
C GLY A 164 15.56 14.15 4.04
N PRO A 165 14.82 13.82 2.97
CA PRO A 165 13.68 12.92 3.11
C PRO A 165 14.15 11.73 3.93
N ALA A 166 13.43 11.43 5.02
CA ALA A 166 13.77 10.30 5.88
C ALA A 166 13.97 9.10 4.97
N LYS A 167 15.21 8.61 4.91
CA LYS A 167 15.55 7.56 3.95
C LYS A 167 14.89 6.30 4.48
N GLU A 168 13.79 5.91 3.89
CA GLU A 168 13.11 4.66 4.21
C GLU A 168 13.71 3.56 3.35
N MET A 169 14.03 2.42 3.97
CA MET A 169 14.40 1.20 3.27
C MET A 169 13.47 0.06 3.70
N SER A 170 13.12 -0.83 2.77
CA SER A 170 12.42 -2.08 3.09
C SER A 170 13.44 -3.17 3.42
N LEU A 171 13.41 -3.72 4.63
CA LEU A 171 14.22 -4.85 5.05
C LEU A 171 13.37 -6.13 5.05
N ARG A 172 13.59 -6.99 4.07
CA ARG A 172 12.90 -8.29 3.97
C ARG A 172 13.56 -9.33 4.86
N LEU A 173 12.77 -9.93 5.75
CA LEU A 173 13.19 -10.99 6.68
C LEU A 173 12.37 -12.25 6.47
N THR A 174 12.97 -13.41 6.69
CA THR A 174 12.19 -14.64 6.82
C THR A 174 11.48 -14.65 8.18
N PHE A 175 10.43 -15.47 8.30
CA PHE A 175 9.74 -15.65 9.57
C PHE A 175 10.68 -16.12 10.71
N GLU A 176 11.58 -17.06 10.41
CA GLU A 176 12.57 -17.56 11.37
C GLU A 176 13.55 -16.45 11.80
N GLU A 177 14.03 -15.62 10.87
CA GLU A 177 14.90 -14.47 11.15
C GLU A 177 14.19 -13.41 12.02
N ALA A 178 12.92 -13.11 11.72
CA ALA A 178 12.11 -12.17 12.49
C ALA A 178 11.81 -12.68 13.92
N ALA A 179 11.58 -13.98 14.06
CA ALA A 179 11.30 -14.62 15.33
C ALA A 179 12.54 -14.71 16.24
N CYS A 180 13.68 -15.11 15.70
CA CYS A 180 14.91 -15.36 16.45
C CYS A 180 15.81 -14.11 16.60
N GLY A 181 15.59 -13.09 15.76
CA GLY A 181 16.52 -11.97 15.60
C GLY A 181 17.64 -12.37 14.64
N ALA A 182 18.11 -11.41 13.85
CA ALA A 182 19.13 -11.64 12.84
C ALA A 182 19.99 -10.40 12.63
N VAL A 183 21.24 -10.61 12.23
CA VAL A 183 22.12 -9.54 11.77
C VAL A 183 22.12 -9.56 10.25
N LYS A 184 21.54 -8.52 9.63
CA LYS A 184 21.42 -8.44 8.16
C LYS A 184 22.38 -7.40 7.60
N ALA A 185 23.23 -7.82 6.66
CA ALA A 185 24.12 -6.92 5.95
C ALA A 185 23.38 -6.29 4.77
N VAL A 186 23.23 -4.96 4.80
CA VAL A 186 22.54 -4.19 3.75
C VAL A 186 23.51 -3.18 3.15
N GLN A 187 23.48 -3.03 1.83
CA GLN A 187 24.23 -1.99 1.14
C GLN A 187 23.38 -0.73 1.01
N VAL A 188 23.85 0.36 1.58
CA VAL A 188 23.17 1.65 1.53
C VAL A 188 24.04 2.69 0.83
N ASN A 189 23.41 3.52 0.02
CA ASN A 189 24.03 4.72 -0.51
C ASN A 189 23.91 5.81 0.54
N ALA A 190 25.01 6.26 1.14
CA ALA A 190 25.03 7.37 2.09
C ALA A 190 25.88 8.52 1.54
N VAL A 191 25.53 9.76 1.88
CA VAL A 191 26.32 10.92 1.46
C VAL A 191 27.46 11.09 2.45
N GLY A 192 28.68 10.74 2.07
CA GLY A 192 29.86 10.88 2.93
C GLY A 192 30.86 11.89 2.40
N ASP A 193 31.86 12.20 3.22
CA ASP A 193 33.03 12.95 2.78
C ASP A 193 33.71 12.24 1.59
N CYS A 194 34.02 13.01 0.56
CA CYS A 194 34.72 12.51 -0.63
C CYS A 194 36.03 11.81 -0.26
N ARG A 195 36.30 10.64 -0.83
CA ARG A 195 37.47 9.83 -0.47
C ARG A 195 38.79 10.51 -0.85
N LYS A 196 38.83 11.18 -2.01
CA LYS A 196 40.02 11.94 -2.43
C LYS A 196 40.27 13.18 -1.57
N CYS A 197 39.29 14.08 -1.42
CA CYS A 197 39.53 15.37 -0.75
C CYS A 197 39.22 15.38 0.74
N ARG A 198 38.64 14.30 1.30
CA ARG A 198 38.24 14.17 2.70
C ARG A 198 37.44 15.37 3.22
N GLY A 199 36.42 15.79 2.47
CA GLY A 199 35.56 16.91 2.86
C GLY A 199 36.06 18.31 2.48
N SER A 200 37.33 18.48 2.10
CA SER A 200 37.90 19.81 1.80
C SER A 200 37.39 20.46 0.51
N GLY A 201 36.82 19.68 -0.42
CA GLY A 201 36.41 20.13 -1.76
C GLY A 201 37.58 20.45 -2.69
N ALA A 202 38.82 20.40 -2.21
CA ALA A 202 40.02 20.72 -2.97
C ALA A 202 40.74 19.45 -3.46
N GLU A 203 41.39 19.53 -4.62
CA GLU A 203 42.22 18.43 -5.09
C GLU A 203 43.41 18.20 -4.14
N PRO A 204 43.80 16.94 -3.83
CA PRO A 204 44.92 16.67 -2.92
C PRO A 204 46.19 17.41 -3.35
N GLY A 205 46.74 18.24 -2.46
CA GLY A 205 47.90 19.11 -2.74
C GLY A 205 47.54 20.56 -3.11
N SER A 206 46.29 20.84 -3.47
CA SER A 206 45.79 22.21 -3.65
C SER A 206 45.30 22.80 -2.31
N ARG A 207 45.51 24.11 -2.12
CA ARG A 207 45.09 24.81 -0.90
C ARG A 207 43.68 25.37 -1.07
N VAL A 208 42.93 25.35 0.03
CA VAL A 208 41.67 26.06 0.16
C VAL A 208 41.98 27.52 0.42
N VAL A 209 41.59 28.41 -0.49
CA VAL A 209 41.82 29.85 -0.40
C VAL A 209 40.53 30.58 -0.07
N ASN A 210 40.62 31.84 0.35
CA ASN A 210 39.43 32.68 0.47
C ASN A 210 38.77 32.78 -0.91
N CYS A 211 37.44 32.68 -0.95
CA CYS A 211 36.72 32.69 -2.21
C CYS A 211 36.98 34.03 -2.93
N PRO A 212 37.57 34.03 -4.14
CA PRO A 212 37.95 35.28 -4.82
C PRO A 212 36.73 36.09 -5.28
N GLN A 213 35.55 35.48 -5.36
CA GLN A 213 34.32 36.14 -5.80
C GLN A 213 33.62 36.92 -4.69
N CYS A 214 33.74 36.47 -3.44
CA CYS A 214 33.16 37.16 -2.29
C CYS A 214 34.19 37.65 -1.28
N ASN A 215 35.49 37.45 -1.55
CA ASN A 215 36.61 37.77 -0.65
C ASN A 215 36.41 37.29 0.80
N GLY A 216 35.79 36.11 0.97
CA GLY A 216 35.52 35.56 2.30
C GLY A 216 34.24 36.07 2.97
N THR A 217 33.44 36.91 2.33
CA THR A 217 32.16 37.37 2.90
C THR A 217 31.06 36.31 2.82
N GLY A 218 31.16 35.37 1.87
CA GLY A 218 30.19 34.28 1.66
C GLY A 218 28.95 34.67 0.86
N TYR A 219 28.78 35.96 0.53
CA TYR A 219 27.63 36.49 -0.19
C TYR A 219 28.08 37.37 -1.36
N GLU A 220 27.27 37.46 -2.39
CA GLU A 220 27.45 38.37 -3.52
C GLU A 220 26.24 39.31 -3.61
N THR A 221 26.48 40.57 -3.98
CA THR A 221 25.40 41.54 -4.18
C THR A 221 25.09 41.58 -5.68
N LEU A 222 23.91 41.08 -6.06
CA LEU A 222 23.40 41.22 -7.41
C LEU A 222 22.67 42.56 -7.48
N SER A 223 23.15 43.46 -8.33
CA SER A 223 22.44 44.70 -8.65
C SER A 223 21.66 44.48 -9.94
N THR A 224 20.35 44.71 -9.91
CA THR A 224 19.51 44.70 -11.10
C THR A 224 18.72 46.01 -11.11
N GLY A 225 19.25 46.99 -11.84
CA GLY A 225 18.71 48.35 -11.86
C GLY A 225 18.80 49.04 -10.48
N ALA A 226 17.69 49.62 -10.02
CA ALA A 226 17.60 50.32 -8.74
C ALA A 226 17.53 49.40 -7.50
N PHE A 227 17.61 48.08 -7.68
CA PHE A 227 17.49 47.10 -6.59
C PHE A 227 18.81 46.35 -6.38
N TYR A 228 19.25 46.27 -5.12
CA TYR A 228 20.39 45.44 -4.70
C TYR A 228 19.87 44.27 -3.87
N MET A 229 20.11 43.05 -4.34
CA MET A 229 19.79 41.82 -3.61
C MET A 229 21.08 41.10 -3.22
N ARG A 230 21.17 40.67 -1.95
CA ARG A 230 22.29 39.88 -1.46
C ARG A 230 21.94 38.41 -1.59
N SER A 231 22.66 37.68 -2.45
CA SER A 231 22.53 36.23 -2.60
C SER A 231 23.75 35.51 -2.02
N THR A 232 23.63 34.22 -1.73
CA THR A 232 24.80 33.40 -1.40
C THR A 232 25.77 33.41 -2.58
N CYS A 233 27.07 33.49 -2.30
CA CYS A 233 28.08 33.53 -3.35
C CYS A 233 28.00 32.25 -4.19
N ARG A 234 27.82 32.37 -5.51
CA ARG A 234 27.61 31.21 -6.41
C ARG A 234 28.81 30.25 -6.42
N ARG A 235 30.00 30.75 -6.12
CA ARG A 235 31.25 29.97 -6.15
C ARG A 235 31.55 29.21 -4.87
N CYS A 236 31.24 29.76 -3.69
CA CYS A 236 31.50 29.09 -2.41
C CYS A 236 30.24 28.61 -1.68
N GLY A 237 29.04 28.94 -2.19
CA GLY A 237 27.77 28.54 -1.57
C GLY A 237 27.61 29.02 -0.13
N GLY A 238 28.27 30.13 0.25
CA GLY A 238 28.29 30.62 1.64
C GLY A 238 29.46 30.12 2.50
N ALA A 239 30.28 29.17 2.03
CA ALA A 239 31.39 28.60 2.80
C ALA A 239 32.57 29.56 3.04
N ARG A 240 32.55 30.76 2.42
CA ARG A 240 33.59 31.82 2.47
C ARG A 240 34.95 31.44 1.88
N ARG A 241 35.26 30.16 1.82
CA ARG A 241 36.46 29.59 1.25
C ARG A 241 36.11 28.75 0.03
N ALA A 242 36.99 28.71 -0.96
CA ALA A 242 36.84 27.92 -2.16
C ALA A 242 38.16 27.19 -2.45
N ALA A 243 38.05 25.97 -2.99
CA ALA A 243 39.22 25.27 -3.50
C ALA A 243 39.81 26.04 -4.69
N ALA A 244 41.15 26.21 -4.71
CA ALA A 244 41.84 26.78 -5.87
C ALA A 244 41.64 25.88 -7.10
N THR A 245 41.80 24.57 -6.92
CA THR A 245 41.46 23.54 -7.90
C THR A 245 40.37 22.65 -7.31
N PRO A 246 39.15 22.64 -7.89
CA PRO A 246 38.06 21.81 -7.38
C PRO A 246 38.42 20.33 -7.51
N CYS A 247 38.11 19.53 -6.49
CA CYS A 247 38.35 18.10 -6.55
C CYS A 247 37.56 17.44 -7.69
N THR A 248 38.25 16.65 -8.51
CA THR A 248 37.69 15.95 -9.67
C THR A 248 36.59 14.94 -9.33
N GLU A 249 36.61 14.34 -8.14
CA GLU A 249 35.64 13.31 -7.73
C GLU A 249 34.33 13.91 -7.17
N CYS A 250 34.39 15.04 -6.47
CA CYS A 250 33.21 15.69 -5.88
C CYS A 250 32.79 17.00 -6.58
N GLY A 251 33.55 17.45 -7.58
CA GLY A 251 33.32 18.72 -8.28
C GLY A 251 33.40 19.94 -7.36
N GLY A 252 34.22 19.89 -6.30
CA GLY A 252 34.33 20.98 -5.33
C GLY A 252 33.34 20.93 -4.16
N LYS A 253 32.40 19.98 -4.13
CA LYS A 253 31.35 19.90 -3.09
C LYS A 253 31.82 19.30 -1.75
N GLY A 254 32.97 18.64 -1.73
CA GLY A 254 33.51 17.97 -0.54
C GLY A 254 32.82 16.65 -0.15
N ARG A 255 31.61 16.38 -0.66
CA ARG A 255 30.81 15.18 -0.37
C ARG A 255 30.52 14.36 -1.63
N THR A 256 30.48 13.04 -1.51
CA THR A 256 30.10 12.12 -2.58
C THR A 256 29.16 11.02 -2.05
N ILE A 257 28.32 10.48 -2.93
CA ILE A 257 27.48 9.32 -2.59
C ILE A 257 28.38 8.09 -2.57
N GLN A 258 28.47 7.44 -1.41
CA GLN A 258 29.27 6.24 -1.22
C GLN A 258 28.37 5.06 -0.88
N ARG A 259 28.63 3.92 -1.51
CA ARG A 259 28.07 2.63 -1.09
C ARG A 259 28.77 2.19 0.18
N ARG A 260 28.00 1.91 1.23
CA ARG A 260 28.49 1.33 2.47
C ARG A 260 27.71 0.08 2.83
N ASN A 261 28.45 -0.91 3.33
CA ASN A 261 27.85 -2.09 3.91
C ASN A 261 27.55 -1.78 5.38
N LEU A 262 26.29 -1.89 5.75
CA LEU A 262 25.82 -1.68 7.09
C LEU A 262 25.30 -3.01 7.65
N GLN A 263 25.68 -3.35 8.87
CA GLN A 263 25.10 -4.49 9.59
C GLN A 263 23.96 -3.97 10.46
N ILE A 264 22.74 -4.33 10.09
CA ILE A 264 21.54 -3.98 10.85
C ILE A 264 21.25 -5.15 11.80
N VAL A 265 21.31 -4.87 13.10
CA VAL A 265 20.92 -5.84 14.13
C VAL A 265 19.42 -5.72 14.33
N VAL A 266 18.69 -6.77 13.93
CA VAL A 266 17.24 -6.85 14.11
C VAL A 266 16.95 -7.59 15.42
N PRO A 267 16.22 -6.97 16.37
CA PRO A 267 15.86 -7.64 17.61
C PRO A 267 14.91 -8.82 17.35
N ALA A 268 14.93 -9.81 18.23
CA ALA A 268 14.03 -10.95 18.15
C ALA A 268 12.57 -10.51 18.40
N GLY A 269 11.64 -11.11 17.66
CA GLY A 269 10.21 -10.92 17.85
C GLY A 269 9.57 -9.79 17.06
N VAL A 270 10.31 -9.13 16.18
CA VAL A 270 9.80 -8.06 15.31
C VAL A 270 8.61 -8.51 14.46
N GLU A 271 7.71 -7.58 14.19
CA GLU A 271 6.53 -7.78 13.34
C GLU A 271 6.68 -7.09 11.98
N SER A 272 5.93 -7.58 10.99
CA SER A 272 5.87 -6.94 9.69
C SER A 272 5.25 -5.54 9.82
N GLY A 273 5.83 -4.55 9.14
CA GLY A 273 5.42 -3.15 9.22
C GLY A 273 6.10 -2.34 10.33
N GLN A 274 6.82 -2.98 11.25
CA GLN A 274 7.61 -2.25 12.26
C GLN A 274 8.79 -1.53 11.60
N THR A 275 9.10 -0.33 12.08
CA THR A 275 10.21 0.49 11.59
C THR A 275 11.34 0.50 12.59
N LEU A 276 12.53 0.07 12.17
CA LEU A 276 13.75 0.13 12.96
C LEU A 276 14.53 1.39 12.60
N ARG A 277 14.91 2.16 13.63
CA ARG A 277 15.81 3.31 13.47
C ARG A 277 17.25 2.82 13.42
N VAL A 278 17.93 3.10 12.31
CA VAL A 278 19.28 2.63 12.07
C VAL A 278 20.22 3.83 11.92
N PRO A 279 21.10 4.08 12.91
CA PRO A 279 22.06 5.18 12.84
C PRO A 279 23.18 4.85 11.84
N LEU A 280 23.49 5.78 10.93
CA LEU A 280 24.66 5.69 10.07
C LEU A 280 25.88 6.31 10.76
N SER A 281 26.45 5.57 11.72
CA SER A 281 27.66 6.00 12.40
C SER A 281 28.85 6.07 11.43
N GLY A 282 29.62 7.16 11.49
CA GLY A 282 30.86 7.33 10.73
C GLY A 282 30.71 7.93 9.33
N VAL A 283 29.56 8.53 9.01
CA VAL A 283 29.42 9.41 7.84
C VAL A 283 30.04 10.75 8.21
N GLY A 284 31.25 11.00 7.69
CA GLY A 284 32.00 12.21 8.03
C GLY A 284 31.22 13.48 7.69
N GLY A 285 31.32 14.47 8.59
CA GLY A 285 30.66 15.77 8.44
C GLY A 285 29.41 15.99 9.31
N GLY A 286 29.46 15.68 10.61
CA GLY A 286 28.60 16.27 11.65
C GLY A 286 27.10 15.92 11.65
N SER A 287 26.56 15.40 10.54
CA SER A 287 25.17 14.94 10.47
C SER A 287 25.12 13.42 10.71
N THR A 288 24.51 13.01 11.81
CA THR A 288 24.07 11.63 12.00
C THR A 288 22.94 11.38 11.02
N GLU A 289 23.27 10.93 9.79
CA GLU A 289 22.24 10.45 8.89
C GLU A 289 21.63 9.18 9.50
N GLU A 290 20.30 9.08 9.46
CA GLU A 290 19.57 7.93 9.99
C GLU A 290 18.71 7.35 8.89
N ILE A 291 18.65 6.02 8.84
CA ILE A 291 17.77 5.31 7.94
C ILE A 291 16.68 4.65 8.76
N TRP A 292 15.44 4.77 8.29
CA TRP A 292 14.32 4.02 8.82
C TRP A 292 14.17 2.73 8.01
N ALA A 293 14.43 1.60 8.63
CA ALA A 293 14.26 0.29 8.00
C ALA A 293 12.87 -0.25 8.34
N ARG A 294 11.94 -0.23 7.38
CA ARG A 294 10.64 -0.89 7.49
C ARG A 294 10.82 -2.39 7.29
N ILE A 295 10.41 -3.17 8.27
CA ILE A 295 10.54 -4.62 8.25
C ILE A 295 9.39 -5.22 7.45
N GLU A 296 9.72 -6.07 6.49
CA GLU A 296 8.76 -6.90 5.74
C GLU A 296 9.06 -8.36 6.06
N VAL A 297 8.16 -9.02 6.79
CA VAL A 297 8.33 -10.44 7.12
C VAL A 297 7.63 -11.30 6.06
N THR A 298 8.40 -12.19 5.42
CA THR A 298 7.84 -13.18 4.50
C THR A 298 7.06 -14.24 5.28
N PRO A 299 5.78 -14.52 4.92
CA PRO A 299 5.01 -15.61 5.51
C PRO A 299 5.74 -16.95 5.39
N SER A 300 5.61 -17.82 6.38
CA SER A 300 6.17 -19.17 6.33
C SER A 300 5.09 -20.22 6.15
N ASP A 301 5.41 -21.29 5.44
CA ASP A 301 4.48 -22.39 5.21
C ASP A 301 4.29 -23.28 6.44
N ARG A 302 5.26 -23.26 7.37
CA ARG A 302 5.33 -24.18 8.51
C ARG A 302 4.86 -23.55 9.81
N PHE A 303 5.10 -22.26 9.98
CA PHE A 303 4.83 -21.53 11.21
C PHE A 303 3.80 -20.42 10.96
N ARG A 304 2.80 -20.38 11.84
CA ARG A 304 1.80 -19.32 11.91
C ARG A 304 2.00 -18.59 13.25
N ARG A 305 2.22 -17.28 13.20
CA ARG A 305 2.35 -16.46 14.41
C ARG A 305 0.97 -16.09 14.95
N ASP A 306 0.74 -16.34 16.23
CA ASP A 306 -0.34 -15.75 17.01
C ASP A 306 0.30 -14.98 18.17
N ARG A 307 0.46 -13.67 18.00
CA ARG A 307 1.14 -12.79 18.97
C ARG A 307 2.56 -13.27 19.27
N ALA A 308 2.82 -13.73 20.51
CA ALA A 308 4.10 -14.28 20.94
C ALA A 308 4.16 -15.80 20.74
N ASP A 309 3.02 -16.46 20.54
CA ASP A 309 2.93 -17.89 20.37
C ASP A 309 3.07 -18.25 18.88
N VAL A 310 3.55 -19.46 18.64
CA VAL A 310 3.74 -19.97 17.28
C VAL A 310 3.01 -21.27 17.13
N HIS A 311 2.29 -21.40 16.03
CA HIS A 311 1.60 -22.63 15.66
C HIS A 311 2.32 -23.31 14.51
N SER A 312 2.53 -24.61 14.62
CA SER A 312 3.00 -25.44 13.51
C SER A 312 2.18 -26.71 13.39
N ASP A 313 2.07 -27.23 12.18
CA ASP A 313 1.45 -28.53 11.94
C ASP A 313 2.52 -29.62 11.85
N VAL A 314 2.33 -30.72 12.56
CA VAL A 314 3.19 -31.89 12.49
C VAL A 314 2.39 -33.10 12.03
N GLU A 315 2.90 -33.77 11.02
CA GLU A 315 2.30 -34.98 10.48
C GLU A 315 2.82 -36.20 11.25
N VAL A 316 1.91 -37.02 11.76
CA VAL A 316 2.23 -38.22 12.56
C VAL A 316 1.59 -39.45 11.93
N SER A 317 2.24 -40.61 12.05
CA SER A 317 1.67 -41.88 11.59
C SER A 317 0.54 -42.39 12.50
N ILE A 318 -0.36 -43.19 11.95
CA ILE A 318 -1.46 -43.82 12.70
C ILE A 318 -0.90 -44.64 13.88
N SER A 319 0.15 -45.43 13.64
CA SER A 319 0.77 -46.25 14.68
C SER A 319 1.31 -45.43 15.85
N GLN A 320 1.98 -44.31 15.56
CA GLN A 320 2.51 -43.40 16.61
C GLN A 320 1.38 -42.69 17.36
N ALA A 321 0.31 -42.29 16.66
CA ALA A 321 -0.83 -41.65 17.31
C ALA A 321 -1.55 -42.59 18.29
N VAL A 322 -1.73 -43.86 17.91
CA VAL A 322 -2.40 -44.88 18.73
C VAL A 322 -1.51 -45.38 19.87
N LEU A 323 -0.28 -45.81 19.55
CA LEU A 323 0.63 -46.44 20.52
C LEU A 323 1.41 -45.41 21.35
N GLY A 324 1.42 -44.15 20.94
CA GLY A 324 2.33 -43.14 21.45
C GLY A 324 3.74 -43.29 20.86
N GLY A 325 4.63 -42.40 21.28
CA GLY A 325 6.04 -42.45 20.90
C GLY A 325 6.68 -41.07 20.90
N THR A 326 7.90 -40.97 20.40
CA THR A 326 8.63 -39.70 20.34
C THR A 326 8.64 -39.18 18.91
N ILE A 327 8.24 -37.92 18.74
CA ILE A 327 8.26 -37.23 17.45
C ILE A 327 9.28 -36.08 17.50
N SER A 328 9.92 -35.85 16.36
CA SER A 328 10.88 -34.75 16.23
C SER A 328 10.21 -33.58 15.51
N VAL A 329 9.97 -32.51 16.26
CA VAL A 329 9.32 -31.29 15.79
C VAL A 329 10.38 -30.23 15.53
N ARG A 330 10.31 -29.58 14.36
CA ARG A 330 11.19 -28.44 14.08
C ARG A 330 10.67 -27.21 14.83
N GLY A 331 11.42 -26.75 15.83
CA GLY A 331 11.19 -25.45 16.48
C GLY A 331 11.77 -24.30 15.66
N LEU A 332 11.67 -23.09 16.20
CA LEU A 332 12.19 -21.86 15.57
C LEU A 332 13.73 -21.80 15.52
N ARG A 333 14.38 -22.39 16.52
CA ARG A 333 15.85 -22.36 16.70
C ARG A 333 16.47 -23.73 16.49
N GLU A 334 15.87 -24.72 17.11
CA GLU A 334 16.38 -26.08 17.19
C GLU A 334 15.28 -27.10 16.94
N GLN A 335 15.69 -28.35 16.76
CA GLN A 335 14.79 -29.48 16.60
C GLN A 335 14.44 -30.04 17.98
N LEU A 336 13.16 -30.04 18.33
CA LEU A 336 12.63 -30.43 19.62
C LEU A 336 12.12 -31.87 19.58
N SER A 337 12.45 -32.65 20.60
CA SER A 337 11.94 -34.01 20.79
C SER A 337 10.70 -33.93 21.68
N VAL A 338 9.54 -34.29 21.14
CA VAL A 338 8.24 -34.21 21.82
C VAL A 338 7.70 -35.61 22.04
N ASN A 339 7.31 -35.90 23.28
CA ASN A 339 6.62 -37.15 23.60
C ASN A 339 5.14 -37.05 23.24
N LEU A 340 4.67 -38.00 22.43
CA LEU A 340 3.30 -38.13 21.99
C LEU A 340 2.59 -39.17 22.88
N PRO A 341 1.59 -38.76 23.66
CA PRO A 341 0.85 -39.71 24.48
C PRO A 341 0.07 -40.71 23.60
N PRO A 342 -0.12 -41.95 24.08
CA PRO A 342 -0.96 -42.93 23.38
C PRO A 342 -2.41 -42.43 23.30
N GLY A 343 -3.08 -42.74 22.18
CA GLY A 343 -4.44 -42.29 21.92
C GLY A 343 -4.57 -40.81 21.51
N THR A 344 -3.52 -40.22 20.93
CA THR A 344 -3.58 -38.85 20.40
C THR A 344 -4.44 -38.81 19.14
N ASN A 345 -5.38 -37.86 19.09
CA ASN A 345 -6.27 -37.66 17.96
C ASN A 345 -5.72 -36.65 16.95
N SER A 346 -6.36 -36.59 15.78
CA SER A 346 -6.11 -35.52 14.81
C SER A 346 -6.62 -34.19 15.36
N HIS A 347 -5.81 -33.14 15.21
CA HIS A 347 -6.01 -31.77 15.71
C HIS A 347 -5.78 -31.59 17.22
N ASP A 348 -5.29 -32.62 17.91
CA ASP A 348 -4.80 -32.41 19.28
C ASP A 348 -3.61 -31.46 19.28
N THR A 349 -3.57 -30.60 20.29
CA THR A 349 -2.54 -29.57 20.44
C THR A 349 -1.58 -29.94 21.56
N ILE A 350 -0.29 -29.98 21.24
CA ILE A 350 0.77 -30.12 22.23
C ILE A 350 1.44 -28.76 22.40
N ARG A 351 1.46 -28.25 23.63
CA ARG A 351 2.07 -26.96 23.95
C ARG A 351 3.48 -27.15 24.49
N LEU A 352 4.45 -26.52 23.83
CA LEU A 352 5.85 -26.48 24.24
C LEU A 352 6.14 -25.10 24.84
N SER A 353 6.22 -25.07 26.17
CA SER A 353 6.36 -23.81 26.92
C SER A 353 7.69 -23.12 26.64
N GLY A 354 7.67 -21.82 26.36
CA GLY A 354 8.87 -20.98 26.18
C GLY A 354 9.63 -21.18 24.86
N GLN A 355 9.10 -21.99 23.94
CA GLN A 355 9.68 -22.28 22.62
C GLN A 355 9.10 -21.40 21.48
N GLY A 356 8.28 -20.40 21.81
CA GLY A 356 7.71 -19.44 20.87
C GLY A 356 8.59 -18.21 20.62
N ILE A 357 7.96 -17.11 20.22
CA ILE A 357 8.64 -15.86 19.84
C ILE A 357 8.94 -15.01 21.09
N ALA A 358 10.07 -14.31 21.09
CA ALA A 358 10.42 -13.37 22.15
C ALA A 358 9.44 -12.18 22.19
N ARG A 359 8.99 -11.78 23.38
CA ARG A 359 8.08 -10.65 23.54
C ARG A 359 8.82 -9.33 23.40
N ILE A 360 8.37 -8.46 22.50
CA ILE A 360 8.95 -7.11 22.35
C ILE A 360 8.59 -6.29 23.60
N GLY A 361 9.61 -5.85 24.36
CA GLY A 361 9.42 -5.01 25.55
C GLY A 361 9.02 -5.74 26.84
N GLY A 362 8.99 -7.08 26.82
CA GLY A 362 8.72 -7.92 28.00
C GLY A 362 9.82 -8.97 28.22
N TYR A 363 9.78 -9.63 29.37
CA TYR A 363 10.64 -10.78 29.64
C TYR A 363 9.97 -12.08 29.18
N GLY A 364 10.76 -13.00 28.64
CA GLY A 364 10.33 -14.34 28.24
C GLY A 364 9.89 -14.48 26.78
N ASN A 365 9.68 -15.74 26.41
CA ASN A 365 9.19 -16.16 25.09
C ASN A 365 7.72 -16.61 25.21
N GLY A 366 6.97 -16.57 24.11
CA GLY A 366 5.71 -17.29 24.01
C GLY A 366 5.90 -18.80 23.91
N ASP A 367 4.82 -19.50 23.62
CA ASP A 367 4.77 -20.95 23.53
C ASP A 367 4.71 -21.42 22.07
N HIS A 368 5.24 -22.62 21.81
CA HIS A 368 5.08 -23.28 20.52
C HIS A 368 3.97 -24.32 20.62
N VAL A 369 2.84 -24.06 19.97
CA VAL A 369 1.69 -24.94 19.90
C VAL A 369 1.78 -25.80 18.64
N VAL A 370 1.96 -27.09 18.84
CA VAL A 370 2.07 -28.08 17.77
C VAL A 370 0.72 -28.72 17.55
N HIS A 371 0.17 -28.59 16.34
CA HIS A 371 -1.05 -29.25 15.91
C HIS A 371 -0.71 -30.60 15.29
N VAL A 372 -1.24 -31.67 15.88
CA VAL A 372 -1.00 -33.03 15.39
C VAL A 372 -1.96 -33.35 14.24
N ARG A 373 -1.43 -33.79 13.10
CA ARG A 373 -2.23 -34.26 11.95
C ARG A 373 -1.87 -35.70 11.64
N ILE A 374 -2.84 -36.61 11.76
CA ILE A 374 -2.61 -38.02 11.44
C ILE A 374 -2.59 -38.18 9.91
N LYS A 375 -1.47 -38.65 9.37
CA LYS A 375 -1.29 -38.89 7.94
C LYS A 375 -1.38 -40.37 7.64
N SER A 376 -2.42 -40.75 6.90
CA SER A 376 -2.56 -42.12 6.41
C SER A 376 -1.62 -42.38 5.23
N PRO A 377 -0.88 -43.50 5.19
CA PRO A 377 -0.05 -43.86 4.06
C PRO A 377 -0.89 -44.13 2.81
N ARG A 378 -0.45 -43.62 1.65
CA ARG A 378 -1.18 -43.79 0.37
C ARG A 378 -1.06 -45.20 -0.23
N ARG A 379 -0.05 -45.96 0.17
CA ARG A 379 0.24 -47.31 -0.30
C ARG A 379 0.62 -48.17 0.89
N LEU A 380 0.12 -49.39 0.91
CA LEU A 380 0.36 -50.38 1.97
C LEU A 380 0.99 -51.61 1.33
N SER A 381 1.92 -52.25 2.05
CA SER A 381 2.38 -53.59 1.70
C SER A 381 1.27 -54.62 1.98
N GLN A 382 1.40 -55.83 1.43
CA GLN A 382 0.44 -56.91 1.66
C GLN A 382 0.33 -57.24 3.16
N GLU A 383 1.46 -57.36 3.86
CA GLU A 383 1.50 -57.59 5.30
C GLU A 383 0.84 -56.46 6.11
N GLN A 384 1.14 -55.20 5.77
CA GLN A 384 0.53 -54.03 6.44
C GLN A 384 -0.98 -54.00 6.25
N ARG A 385 -1.46 -54.35 5.05
CA ARG A 385 -2.90 -54.43 4.75
C ARG A 385 -3.59 -55.52 5.56
N GLU A 386 -2.99 -56.71 5.64
CA GLU A 386 -3.54 -57.83 6.44
C GLU A 386 -3.63 -57.47 7.93
N LEU A 387 -2.61 -56.80 8.48
CA LEU A 387 -2.62 -56.33 9.87
C LEU A 387 -3.70 -55.27 10.12
N LEU A 388 -3.86 -54.30 9.22
CA LEU A 388 -4.89 -53.28 9.34
C LEU A 388 -6.30 -53.86 9.21
N LEU A 389 -6.51 -54.87 8.36
CA LEU A 389 -7.78 -55.60 8.27
C LEU A 389 -8.11 -56.35 9.57
N LYS A 390 -7.12 -57.00 10.17
CA LYS A 390 -7.27 -57.65 11.49
C LYS A 390 -7.59 -56.62 12.58
N PHE A 391 -6.93 -55.47 12.57
CA PHE A 391 -7.22 -54.38 13.49
C PHE A 391 -8.66 -53.87 13.33
N ALA A 392 -9.10 -53.63 12.10
CA ALA A 392 -10.46 -53.18 11.79
C ALA A 392 -11.56 -54.19 12.19
N GLN A 393 -11.25 -55.49 12.21
CA GLN A 393 -12.16 -56.53 12.74
C GLN A 393 -12.30 -56.47 14.27
N LEU A 394 -11.22 -56.08 14.95
CA LEU A 394 -11.19 -55.94 16.41
C LEU A 394 -11.77 -54.60 16.88
N GLU A 395 -11.72 -53.55 16.05
CA GLU A 395 -12.37 -52.27 16.32
C GLU A 395 -13.89 -52.45 16.44
N GLY A 396 -14.40 -52.28 17.67
CA GLY A 396 -15.82 -52.42 17.99
C GLY A 396 -16.69 -51.41 17.24
N ALA A 397 -17.93 -51.80 16.93
CA ALA A 397 -18.88 -50.96 16.21
C ALA A 397 -19.35 -49.70 16.97
N ASN A 398 -18.97 -49.54 18.24
CA ASN A 398 -19.51 -48.49 19.12
C ASN A 398 -18.71 -47.18 19.15
N ASP A 399 -17.43 -47.17 18.74
CA ASP A 399 -16.57 -46.00 18.96
C ASP A 399 -16.59 -44.99 17.79
N TYR A 400 -17.10 -45.40 16.62
CA TYR A 400 -17.07 -44.58 15.40
C TYR A 400 -18.44 -44.48 14.73
N ARG A 401 -18.76 -43.30 14.18
CA ARG A 401 -20.01 -43.07 13.43
C ARG A 401 -20.06 -43.94 12.16
N GLY A 402 -20.70 -45.11 12.26
CA GLY A 402 -21.49 -45.77 11.20
C GLY A 402 -20.87 -45.94 9.80
N GLY A 403 -19.58 -46.29 9.70
CA GLY A 403 -18.92 -46.60 8.42
C GLY A 403 -18.64 -48.09 8.19
N THR A 404 -18.57 -48.52 6.92
CA THR A 404 -18.09 -49.85 6.51
C THR A 404 -16.63 -49.81 6.08
N VAL A 405 -15.86 -50.84 6.43
CA VAL A 405 -14.48 -51.02 5.96
C VAL A 405 -14.46 -52.10 4.89
N ASP A 406 -14.03 -51.75 3.67
CA ASP A 406 -13.98 -52.68 2.54
C ASP A 406 -13.03 -53.87 2.84
N GLY A 407 -13.54 -55.09 2.66
CA GLY A 407 -12.81 -56.33 2.96
C GLY A 407 -12.97 -56.83 4.40
N VAL A 408 -13.60 -56.06 5.28
CA VAL A 408 -14.09 -56.57 6.56
C VAL A 408 -15.55 -56.96 6.39
N LEU A 409 -15.83 -58.26 6.32
CA LEU A 409 -17.18 -58.77 6.48
C LEU A 409 -17.61 -58.50 7.93
N ARG A 410 -18.13 -57.30 8.22
CA ARG A 410 -19.14 -57.13 9.27
C ARG A 410 -20.43 -57.77 8.76
N SER A 411 -20.37 -59.04 8.40
CA SER A 411 -21.57 -59.78 8.12
C SER A 411 -22.32 -59.85 9.44
N VAL A 412 -23.59 -59.49 9.39
CA VAL A 412 -24.59 -59.63 10.45
C VAL A 412 -24.47 -60.99 11.19
N THR A 413 -23.91 -62.00 10.52
CA THR A 413 -23.53 -63.31 11.06
C THR A 413 -22.52 -63.29 12.20
N ALA A 414 -21.54 -62.37 12.27
CA ALA A 414 -20.52 -62.34 13.32
C ALA A 414 -21.08 -61.79 14.66
N GLU A 415 -21.93 -60.77 14.59
CA GLU A 415 -22.70 -60.29 15.75
C GLU A 415 -23.75 -61.32 16.19
N LEU A 416 -24.44 -61.95 15.23
CA LEU A 416 -25.35 -63.05 15.54
C LEU A 416 -24.60 -64.23 16.18
N LEU A 417 -23.45 -64.65 15.65
CA LEU A 417 -22.67 -65.77 16.18
C LEU A 417 -22.13 -65.48 17.58
N SER A 418 -21.60 -64.28 17.82
CA SER A 418 -21.13 -63.89 19.16
C SER A 418 -22.28 -63.78 20.18
N THR A 419 -23.45 -63.32 19.75
CA THR A 419 -24.67 -63.26 20.58
C THR A 419 -25.19 -64.68 20.87
N ILE A 420 -25.27 -65.55 19.85
CA ILE A 420 -25.68 -66.95 19.99
C ILE A 420 -24.72 -67.69 20.93
N LEU A 421 -23.41 -67.50 20.81
CA LEU A 421 -22.42 -68.12 21.70
C LEU A 421 -22.55 -67.62 23.14
N ARG A 422 -22.83 -66.33 23.37
CA ARG A 422 -23.11 -65.79 24.71
C ARG A 422 -24.37 -66.39 25.33
N VAL A 423 -25.47 -66.46 24.59
CA VAL A 423 -26.75 -67.03 25.04
C VAL A 423 -26.63 -68.53 25.32
N LEU A 424 -25.87 -69.27 24.50
CA LEU A 424 -25.62 -70.69 24.73
C LEU A 424 -24.73 -70.95 25.95
N ALA A 425 -23.73 -70.10 26.20
CA ALA A 425 -22.81 -70.20 27.33
C ALA A 425 -23.47 -69.91 28.70
N ASP A 426 -24.55 -69.13 28.74
CA ASP A 426 -25.25 -68.85 29.99
C ASP A 426 -26.02 -70.09 30.49
N ARG A 427 -25.54 -70.72 31.56
CA ARG A 427 -26.14 -71.96 32.11
C ARG A 427 -27.45 -71.72 32.88
N LYS A 428 -27.86 -70.46 33.09
CA LYS A 428 -29.08 -70.14 33.86
C LYS A 428 -30.36 -70.12 33.04
N LEU A 429 -30.27 -70.05 31.71
CA LEU A 429 -31.44 -70.01 30.83
C LEU A 429 -31.89 -71.42 30.43
N SER A 430 -33.21 -71.64 30.45
CA SER A 430 -33.80 -72.86 29.91
C SER A 430 -33.57 -72.94 28.40
N LEU A 431 -33.54 -74.15 27.84
CA LEU A 431 -33.26 -74.36 26.42
C LEU A 431 -34.29 -73.64 25.52
N PHE A 432 -35.53 -73.51 26.00
CA PHE A 432 -36.61 -72.83 25.29
C PHE A 432 -36.44 -71.32 25.27
N ASP A 433 -35.96 -70.72 26.36
CA ASP A 433 -35.70 -69.28 26.44
C ASP A 433 -34.50 -68.88 25.59
N LYS A 434 -33.44 -69.71 25.57
CA LYS A 434 -32.30 -69.54 24.66
C LYS A 434 -32.74 -69.51 23.20
N LEU A 435 -33.61 -70.43 22.79
CA LEU A 435 -34.13 -70.51 21.42
C LEU A 435 -35.01 -69.30 21.06
N LYS A 436 -35.83 -68.80 21.99
CA LYS A 436 -36.62 -67.58 21.77
C LYS A 436 -35.76 -66.34 21.59
N GLU A 437 -34.72 -66.18 22.41
CA GLU A 437 -33.83 -65.02 22.36
C GLU A 437 -33.00 -65.04 21.06
N ILE A 438 -32.44 -66.20 20.69
CA ILE A 438 -31.77 -66.41 19.41
C ILE A 438 -32.71 -66.12 18.23
N GLY A 439 -33.94 -66.62 18.28
CA GLY A 439 -34.96 -66.38 17.25
C GLY A 439 -35.35 -64.91 17.12
N TRP A 440 -35.44 -64.18 18.23
CA TRP A 440 -35.71 -62.75 18.24
C TRP A 440 -34.58 -61.94 17.60
N HIS A 441 -33.33 -62.25 17.95
CA HIS A 441 -32.15 -61.62 17.34
C HIS A 441 -31.99 -61.95 15.85
N LEU A 442 -32.25 -63.19 15.44
CA LEU A 442 -32.27 -63.57 14.01
C LEU A 442 -33.35 -62.80 13.23
N LYS A 443 -34.55 -62.67 13.79
CA LYS A 443 -35.65 -61.95 13.15
C LYS A 443 -35.37 -60.44 13.03
N LYS A 444 -34.72 -59.86 14.04
CA LYS A 444 -34.26 -58.46 14.02
C LYS A 444 -33.16 -58.22 12.99
N ALA A 445 -32.25 -59.18 12.84
CA ALA A 445 -31.13 -59.13 11.91
C ALA A 445 -31.51 -59.36 10.43
N VAL A 446 -32.63 -60.03 10.16
CA VAL A 446 -33.14 -60.27 8.80
C VAL A 446 -34.07 -59.15 8.31
N LEU A 447 -34.69 -58.39 9.22
CA LEU A 447 -35.68 -57.35 8.92
C LEU A 447 -35.17 -55.91 9.05
N GLY A 448 -33.99 -55.70 9.64
CA GLY A 448 -33.29 -54.41 9.69
C GLY A 448 -32.08 -54.45 8.78
#